data_AF-A0A2N1TLM8-F1
#
_entry.id   AF-A0A2N1TLM8-F1
#
_cell.length_a   1.000
_cell.length_b   1.000
_cell.length_c   1.000
_cell.angle_alpha   90.00
_cell.angle_beta   90.00
_cell.angle_gamma   90.00
#
_symmetry.space_group_name_H-M   'P 1'
#
loop_
_entity.id
_entity.type
_entity.pdbx_description
1 polymer ?
#
loop_
_entity_poly.entity_id
_entity_poly.type
_entity_poly.pdbx_seq_one_letter_code
_entity_poly.pdbx_strand_id
1 'polypeptide(L)'
;MKKFVALTGIINITTGIAFVIPGSISLAGIEAPGSPFWLLLPALFLVFLGTILIFSSRDLERRATVVFWDGMSRVAAFFLFSWLACSSGNFVPALLGAADLLIGVIYFIAIPRVLNRGFFDILFDRN
;
A
#
# COMPACT_ATOMS: atom_id res chain seq x y z
N MET A 1 -6.00 11.33 11.41
CA MET A 1 -5.58 9.98 10.97
C MET A 1 -6.66 9.21 10.21
N LYS A 2 -7.89 9.05 10.73
CA LYS A 2 -8.99 8.33 10.05
C LYS A 2 -9.17 8.70 8.57
N LYS A 3 -9.30 10.00 8.26
CA LYS A 3 -9.44 10.49 6.87
C LYS A 3 -8.24 10.13 5.97
N PHE A 4 -7.03 10.16 6.51
CA PHE A 4 -5.82 9.80 5.77
C PHE A 4 -5.81 8.32 5.41
N VAL A 5 -6.14 7.44 6.37
CA VAL A 5 -6.30 5.99 6.13
C VAL A 5 -7.40 5.69 5.10
N ALA A 6 -8.51 6.44 5.14
CA ALA A 6 -9.55 6.31 4.13
C ALA A 6 -9.06 6.72 2.74
N LEU A 7 -8.33 7.83 2.64
CA LEU A 7 -7.78 8.34 1.39
C LEU A 7 -6.77 7.37 0.77
N THR A 8 -5.84 6.84 1.56
CA THR A 8 -4.87 5.83 1.09
C THR A 8 -5.57 4.54 0.68
N GLY A 9 -6.69 4.19 1.30
CA GLY A 9 -7.55 3.11 0.84
C GLY A 9 -8.18 3.36 -0.53
N ILE A 10 -8.67 4.59 -0.78
CA ILE A 10 -9.18 5.00 -2.10
C ILE A 10 -8.05 4.96 -3.15
N ILE A 11 -6.85 5.41 -2.78
CA ILE A 11 -5.67 5.34 -3.66
C ILE A 11 -5.38 3.88 -4.01
N ASN A 12 -5.34 2.96 -3.05
CA ASN A 12 -5.13 1.53 -3.31
C ASN A 12 -6.19 0.97 -4.28
N ILE A 13 -7.48 1.26 -4.07
CA ILE A 13 -8.55 0.82 -4.99
C ILE A 13 -8.31 1.37 -6.39
N THR A 14 -8.04 2.68 -6.50
CA THR A 14 -7.84 3.34 -7.79
C THR A 14 -6.63 2.78 -8.53
N THR A 15 -5.52 2.56 -7.83
CA THR A 15 -4.32 1.90 -8.37
C THR A 15 -4.63 0.48 -8.80
N GLY A 16 -5.36 -0.29 -7.99
CA GLY A 16 -5.77 -1.65 -8.33
C GLY A 16 -6.63 -1.71 -9.60
N ILE A 17 -7.56 -0.78 -9.77
CA ILE A 17 -8.33 -0.64 -11.02
C ILE A 17 -7.41 -0.29 -12.19
N ALA A 18 -6.45 0.63 -11.98
CA ALA A 18 -5.49 1.01 -13.02
C ALA A 18 -4.71 -0.19 -13.55
N PHE A 19 -4.28 -1.14 -12.71
CA PHE A 19 -3.58 -2.36 -13.14
C PHE A 19 -4.37 -3.22 -14.16
N VAL A 20 -5.71 -3.11 -14.19
CA VAL A 20 -6.57 -3.87 -15.11
C VAL A 20 -6.80 -3.13 -16.43
N ILE A 21 -6.55 -1.81 -16.47
CA ILE A 21 -6.67 -1.00 -17.68
C ILE A 21 -5.50 -1.32 -18.62
N PRO A 22 -5.75 -1.76 -19.88
CA PRO A 22 -4.67 -2.04 -20.82
C PRO A 22 -3.75 -0.84 -21.03
N GLY A 23 -2.44 -1.06 -20.96
CA GLY A 23 -1.41 -0.05 -21.21
C GLY A 23 -1.14 0.91 -20.03
N SER A 24 -1.88 0.82 -18.92
CA SER A 24 -1.67 1.70 -17.75
C SER A 24 -0.27 1.56 -17.14
N ILE A 25 0.23 0.33 -17.02
CA ILE A 25 1.56 0.04 -16.46
C ILE A 25 2.70 0.47 -17.41
N SER A 26 2.41 0.57 -18.71
CA SER A 26 3.38 1.08 -19.69
C SER A 26 3.63 2.58 -19.49
N LEU A 27 2.71 3.33 -18.87
CA LEU A 27 2.94 4.71 -18.45
C LEU A 27 4.02 4.82 -17.37
N ALA A 28 4.23 3.76 -16.59
CA ALA A 28 5.33 3.66 -15.63
C ALA A 28 6.63 3.14 -16.28
N GLY A 29 6.63 2.91 -17.60
CA GLY A 29 7.74 2.29 -18.33
C GLY A 29 7.99 0.85 -17.92
N ILE A 30 6.93 0.13 -17.51
CA ILE A 30 6.97 -1.28 -17.16
C ILE A 30 6.35 -2.08 -18.32
N GLU A 31 7.07 -3.10 -18.78
CA GLU A 31 6.57 -4.03 -19.78
C GLU A 31 5.47 -4.92 -19.20
N ALA A 32 4.42 -5.16 -19.98
CA ALA A 32 3.34 -6.02 -19.54
C ALA A 32 3.83 -7.48 -19.42
N PRO A 33 3.50 -8.17 -18.32
CA PRO A 33 3.88 -9.57 -18.16
C PRO A 33 3.15 -10.42 -19.21
N GLY A 34 3.80 -11.52 -19.63
CA GLY A 34 3.24 -12.42 -20.64
C GLY A 34 1.93 -13.12 -20.25
N SER A 35 1.54 -13.07 -18.97
CA SER A 35 0.26 -13.59 -18.48
C SER A 35 -0.53 -12.50 -17.74
N PRO A 36 -1.82 -12.29 -18.08
CA PRO A 36 -2.71 -11.34 -17.39
C PRO A 36 -2.87 -11.62 -15.89
N PHE A 37 -2.64 -12.86 -15.47
CA PHE A 37 -2.69 -13.26 -14.06
C PHE A 37 -1.80 -12.37 -13.17
N TRP A 38 -0.60 -12.01 -13.66
CA TRP A 38 0.36 -11.21 -12.92
C TRP A 38 -0.02 -9.73 -12.79
N LEU A 39 -1.01 -9.26 -13.57
CA LEU A 39 -1.63 -7.94 -13.39
C LEU A 39 -2.88 -8.03 -12.50
N LEU A 40 -3.69 -9.07 -12.68
CA LEU A 40 -4.91 -9.28 -11.91
C LEU A 40 -4.64 -9.57 -10.43
N LEU A 41 -3.58 -10.31 -10.13
CA LEU A 41 -3.22 -10.64 -8.75
C LEU A 41 -2.95 -9.39 -7.89
N PRO A 42 -2.00 -8.49 -8.24
CA PRO A 42 -1.78 -7.27 -7.48
C PRO A 42 -2.99 -6.33 -7.53
N ALA A 43 -3.74 -6.28 -8.65
CA ALA A 43 -4.97 -5.50 -8.73
C ALA A 43 -6.00 -5.92 -7.67
N LEU A 44 -6.26 -7.21 -7.54
CA LEU A 44 -7.19 -7.76 -6.56
C LEU A 44 -6.73 -7.47 -5.13
N PHE A 45 -5.44 -7.66 -4.84
CA PHE A 45 -4.87 -7.33 -3.52
C PHE A 45 -5.02 -5.85 -3.19
N LEU A 46 -4.73 -4.95 -4.13
CA LEU A 46 -4.86 -3.50 -3.91
C LEU A 46 -6.31 -3.08 -3.67
N VAL A 47 -7.27 -3.60 -4.45
CA VAL A 47 -8.70 -3.31 -4.24
C VAL A 47 -9.17 -3.83 -2.88
N PHE A 48 -8.76 -5.05 -2.51
CA PHE A 48 -9.09 -5.65 -1.21
C PHE A 48 -8.48 -4.85 -0.04
N LEU A 49 -7.18 -4.57 -0.08
CA LEU A 49 -6.49 -3.77 0.93
C LEU A 49 -7.11 -2.38 1.04
N GLY A 50 -7.39 -1.74 -0.08
CA GLY A 50 -8.01 -0.42 -0.08
C GLY A 50 -9.41 -0.41 0.54
N THR A 51 -10.21 -1.43 0.27
CA THR A 51 -11.54 -1.62 0.90
C THR A 51 -11.40 -1.82 2.41
N ILE A 52 -10.44 -2.64 2.83
CA ILE A 52 -10.16 -2.89 4.25
C ILE A 52 -9.65 -1.61 4.94
N LEU A 53 -8.80 -0.81 4.32
CA LEU A 53 -8.34 0.46 4.88
C LEU A 53 -9.49 1.44 5.09
N ILE A 54 -10.40 1.56 4.12
CA ILE A 54 -11.61 2.39 4.25
C ILE A 54 -12.47 1.86 5.41
N PHE A 55 -12.65 0.55 5.52
CA PHE A 55 -13.39 -0.06 6.62
C PHE A 55 -12.73 0.16 7.99
N SER A 56 -11.41 -0.02 8.08
CA SER A 56 -10.61 0.19 9.29
C SER A 56 -10.55 1.66 9.70
N SER A 57 -10.64 2.59 8.75
CA SER A 57 -10.64 4.02 9.04
C SER A 57 -11.83 4.48 9.89
N ARG A 58 -12.98 3.79 9.80
CA ARG A 58 -14.20 4.13 10.55
C ARG A 58 -14.01 3.92 12.05
N ASP A 59 -13.35 2.82 12.40
CA ASP A 59 -13.03 2.42 13.78
C ASP A 59 -11.54 2.16 13.93
N LEU A 60 -10.74 3.22 13.74
CA LEU A 60 -9.29 3.13 13.71
C LEU A 60 -8.71 2.66 15.06
N GLU A 61 -9.37 2.94 16.18
CA GLU A 61 -8.88 2.58 17.51
C GLU A 61 -8.82 1.07 17.71
N ARG A 62 -9.87 0.37 17.26
CA ARG A 62 -9.97 -1.11 17.33
C ARG A 62 -9.32 -1.82 16.15
N ARG A 63 -9.06 -1.13 15.04
CA ARG A 63 -8.60 -1.73 13.77
C ARG A 63 -7.24 -1.21 13.32
N ALA A 64 -6.51 -0.54 14.22
CA ALA A 64 -5.19 0.01 13.95
C ALA A 64 -4.19 -1.03 13.46
N THR A 65 -4.25 -2.25 14.02
CA THR A 65 -3.38 -3.38 13.64
C THR A 65 -3.45 -3.67 12.16
N VAL A 66 -4.64 -3.67 11.57
CA VAL A 66 -4.83 -3.92 10.13
C VAL A 66 -4.14 -2.85 9.29
N VAL A 67 -4.24 -1.58 9.70
CA VAL A 67 -3.56 -0.46 9.01
C VAL A 67 -2.04 -0.56 9.18
N PHE A 68 -1.58 -1.06 10.33
CA PHE A 68 -0.17 -1.31 10.59
C PHE A 68 0.41 -2.40 9.68
N TRP A 69 -0.32 -3.51 9.52
CA TRP A 69 0.06 -4.57 8.58
C TRP A 69 0.02 -4.12 7.12
N ASP A 70 -0.93 -3.27 6.73
CA ASP A 70 -0.89 -2.59 5.43
C ASP A 70 0.38 -1.75 5.29
N GLY A 71 0.77 -1.00 6.33
CA GLY A 71 2.04 -0.26 6.37
C GLY A 71 3.26 -1.14 6.11
N MET A 72 3.29 -2.36 6.64
CA MET A 72 4.36 -3.33 6.37
C MET A 72 4.34 -3.82 4.92
N SER A 73 3.16 -4.04 4.35
CA SER A 73 3.04 -4.44 2.94
C SER A 73 3.61 -3.38 2.00
N ARG A 74 3.48 -2.08 2.35
CA ARG A 74 4.08 -0.96 1.60
C ARG A 74 5.60 -0.95 1.66
N VAL A 75 6.18 -1.33 2.81
CA VAL A 75 7.63 -1.53 2.92
C VAL A 75 8.10 -2.66 2.01
N ALA A 76 7.38 -3.79 1.99
CA ALA A 76 7.69 -4.89 1.08
C ALA A 76 7.55 -4.47 -0.39
N ALA A 77 6.50 -3.72 -0.73
CA ALA A 77 6.29 -3.17 -2.07
C ALA A 77 7.44 -2.24 -2.48
N PHE A 78 7.94 -1.38 -1.59
CA PHE A 78 9.10 -0.53 -1.87
C PHE A 78 10.34 -1.35 -2.27
N PHE A 79 10.66 -2.43 -1.55
CA PHE A 79 11.79 -3.27 -1.91
C PHE A 79 11.59 -3.96 -3.26
N LEU A 80 10.38 -4.45 -3.54
CA LEU A 80 10.06 -5.05 -4.85
C LEU A 80 10.18 -4.06 -6.00
N PHE A 81 9.67 -2.84 -5.83
CA PHE A 81 9.72 -1.80 -6.85
C PHE A 81 11.14 -1.24 -7.03
N SER A 82 11.92 -1.16 -5.96
CA SER A 82 13.34 -0.79 -6.03
C SER A 82 14.15 -1.84 -6.77
N TRP A 83 13.91 -3.12 -6.50
CA TRP A 83 14.50 -4.22 -7.27
C TRP A 83 14.11 -4.14 -8.76
N LEU A 84 12.83 -3.90 -9.05
CA LEU A 84 12.35 -3.75 -10.42
C LEU A 84 13.06 -2.58 -11.14
N ALA A 85 13.22 -1.44 -10.47
CA ALA A 85 13.92 -0.29 -11.00
C ALA A 85 15.39 -0.60 -11.35
N CYS A 86 16.10 -1.28 -10.44
CA CYS A 86 17.48 -1.72 -10.70
C CYS A 86 17.57 -2.71 -11.87
N SER A 87 16.63 -3.66 -11.95
CA SER A 87 16.64 -4.70 -13.00
C SER A 87 16.26 -4.18 -14.39
N SER A 88 15.38 -3.19 -14.46
CA SER A 88 14.88 -2.62 -15.72
C SER A 88 15.70 -1.43 -16.22
N GLY A 89 16.58 -0.86 -15.38
CA GLY A 89 17.28 0.40 -15.67
C GLY A 89 16.36 1.63 -15.68
N ASN A 90 15.10 1.48 -15.27
CA ASN A 90 14.10 2.55 -15.20
C ASN A 90 13.89 2.99 -13.75
N PHE A 91 14.02 4.28 -13.47
CA PHE A 91 13.88 4.82 -12.11
C PHE A 91 12.42 5.05 -11.66
N VAL A 92 11.46 5.05 -12.59
CA VAL A 92 10.04 5.33 -12.28
C VAL A 92 9.45 4.38 -11.23
N PRO A 93 9.66 3.05 -11.30
CA PRO A 93 9.18 2.14 -10.25
C PRO A 93 9.72 2.49 -8.86
N ALA A 94 10.99 2.88 -8.74
CA ALA A 94 11.58 3.28 -7.45
C ALA A 94 10.90 4.51 -6.86
N LEU A 95 10.56 5.51 -7.70
CA LEU A 95 9.81 6.70 -7.26
C LEU A 95 8.41 6.33 -6.75
N LEU A 96 7.69 5.47 -7.48
CA LEU A 96 6.37 4.99 -7.05
C LEU A 96 6.46 4.22 -5.73
N GLY A 97 7.44 3.32 -5.60
CA GLY A 97 7.70 2.60 -4.36
C GLY A 97 8.06 3.51 -3.20
N ALA A 98 8.85 4.57 -3.43
CA ALA A 98 9.23 5.52 -2.39
C ALA A 98 8.04 6.37 -1.91
N ALA A 99 7.17 6.80 -2.83
CA ALA A 99 5.93 7.47 -2.47
C ALA A 99 5.01 6.56 -1.63
N ASP A 100 4.94 5.27 -1.97
CA ASP A 100 4.18 4.28 -1.23
C ASP A 100 4.77 3.99 0.16
N LEU A 101 6.11 3.92 0.26
CA LEU A 101 6.83 3.78 1.52
C LEU A 101 6.54 4.92 2.47
N LEU A 102 6.48 6.16 1.97
CA LEU A 102 6.19 7.34 2.77
C LEU A 102 4.83 7.21 3.48
N ILE A 103 3.83 6.63 2.82
CA ILE A 103 2.54 6.32 3.45
C ILE A 103 2.71 5.29 4.58
N GLY A 104 3.48 4.23 4.36
CA GLY A 104 3.78 3.21 5.38
C GLY A 104 4.49 3.80 6.60
N VAL A 105 5.48 4.67 6.39
CA VAL A 105 6.19 5.37 7.47
C VAL A 105 5.24 6.29 8.25
N ILE A 106 4.34 7.01 7.55
CA ILE A 106 3.32 7.82 8.22
C ILE A 106 2.44 6.95 9.12
N TYR A 107 2.06 5.74 8.71
CA TYR A 107 1.28 4.84 9.56
C TYR A 107 2.05 4.46 10.83
N PHE A 108 3.30 4.06 10.70
CA PHE A 108 4.13 3.64 11.83
C PHE A 108 4.41 4.75 12.84
N ILE A 109 4.43 6.01 12.41
CA ILE A 109 4.69 7.15 13.29
C ILE A 109 3.39 7.76 13.81
N ALA A 110 2.42 8.01 12.93
CA ALA A 110 1.23 8.77 13.28
C ALA A 110 0.18 7.95 14.03
N ILE A 111 0.01 6.67 13.73
CA ILE A 111 -1.01 5.84 14.40
C ILE A 111 -0.68 5.64 15.88
N PRO A 112 0.55 5.24 16.29
CA PRO A 112 0.89 5.09 17.70
C PRO A 112 0.76 6.40 18.47
N ARG A 113 1.16 7.52 17.85
CA ARG A 113 1.03 8.87 18.43
C ARG A 113 -0.42 9.30 18.63
N VAL A 114 -1.30 9.03 17.67
CA VAL A 114 -2.72 9.44 17.75
C VAL A 114 -3.51 8.55 18.71
N LEU A 115 -3.15 7.27 18.82
CA LEU A 115 -3.84 6.32 19.69
C LEU A 115 -3.21 6.20 21.09
N ASN A 116 -2.07 6.85 21.36
CA ASN A 116 -1.30 6.70 22.60
C ASN A 116 -1.03 5.23 22.96
N ARG A 117 -0.77 4.37 21.96
CA ARG A 117 -0.45 2.95 22.12
C ARG A 117 0.97 2.67 21.63
N GLY A 118 1.65 1.68 22.21
CA GLY A 118 2.98 1.29 21.76
C GLY A 118 2.97 0.69 20.35
N PHE A 119 4.10 0.79 19.65
CA PHE A 119 4.26 0.24 18.30
C PHE A 119 3.94 -1.27 18.27
N PHE A 120 4.54 -2.03 19.19
CA PHE A 120 4.33 -3.48 19.28
C PHE A 120 2.95 -3.85 19.79
N ASP A 121 2.33 -2.99 20.60
CA ASP A 121 0.98 -3.21 21.10
C ASP A 121 -0.03 -3.13 19.95
N ILE A 122 0.15 -2.17 19.04
CA ILE A 122 -0.67 -2.09 17.82
C ILE A 122 -0.35 -3.24 16.88
N LEU A 123 0.94 -3.56 16.65
CA LEU A 123 1.35 -4.60 15.72
C LEU A 123 0.79 -5.99 16.10
N PHE A 124 0.79 -6.32 17.39
CA PHE A 124 0.33 -7.61 17.92
C PHE A 124 -1.08 -7.58 18.49
N ASP A 125 -1.83 -6.49 18.28
CA ASP A 125 -3.18 -6.28 18.83
C ASP A 125 -3.29 -6.54 20.34
N ARG A 126 -2.32 -6.01 21.10
CA ARG A 126 -2.28 -6.10 22.57
C ARG A 126 -2.93 -4.85 23.15
N ASN A 127 -3.84 -5.04 24.11
CA ASN A 127 -4.54 -3.96 24.81
C ASN A 127 -3.60 -3.15 25.69
#